data_AF-A0R4Q9-F1
#
_entry.id   AF-A0R4Q9-F1
#
_cell.length_a   1.000
_cell.length_b   1.000
_cell.length_c   1.000
_cell.angle_alpha   90.00
_cell.angle_beta   90.00
_cell.angle_gamma   90.00
#
_symmetry.space_group_name_H-M   'P 1'
#
loop_
_entity.id
_entity.type
_entity.pdbx_description
1 polymer ?
#
loop_
_entity_poly.entity_id
_entity_poly.type
_entity_poly.pdbx_seq_one_letter_code
_entity_poly.pdbx_strand_id
1 'polypeptide(L)'
;MLSQFFTALRDRRIVGVRGSDGRVHVPPAEYDPVTYEPLTEVVPVAGVGTVVSWTWQPEPLEGQPLDRPFAWALIKLDGADTALLHAVAAEEGSVSTGMRVHAHWVDEPAGAITDIAYFLPGDTPEPVADAPADERDPVTMLVVPSSIEIQHSASLPESTYLRSLREGKLVGARTVGPNGEKGKVYFPPKEADPATGLELNEFVELPDKGTVTTFAIINIPFAGQRIKPPYVAAYVLLDGADIPFLHLVTDIDASEVRMGMRVEAVWKPKDEWGLGIDNISHFRPTGEPDADYDSYKHHL
;
A
#
# COMPACT_ATOMS: atom_id res chain seq x y z
N MET A 1 -20.86 -12.73 -10.62
CA MET A 1 -20.50 -13.73 -11.66
C MET A 1 -19.11 -14.32 -11.49
N LEU A 2 -18.18 -13.54 -10.95
CA LEU A 2 -16.78 -13.92 -10.79
C LEU A 2 -16.55 -15.20 -9.95
N SER A 3 -17.35 -15.44 -8.91
CA SER A 3 -17.27 -16.67 -8.11
C SER A 3 -17.40 -17.95 -8.95
N GLN A 4 -18.33 -17.99 -9.90
CA GLN A 4 -18.53 -19.16 -10.76
C GLN A 4 -17.37 -19.35 -11.74
N PHE A 5 -16.79 -18.26 -12.23
CA PHE A 5 -15.61 -18.29 -13.10
C PHE A 5 -14.40 -18.89 -12.38
N PHE A 6 -14.04 -18.35 -11.22
CA PHE A 6 -12.89 -18.85 -10.46
C PHE A 6 -13.12 -20.27 -9.94
N THR A 7 -14.37 -20.64 -9.62
CA THR A 7 -14.70 -22.03 -9.28
C THR A 7 -14.53 -22.95 -10.49
N ALA A 8 -14.95 -22.54 -11.69
CA ALA A 8 -14.74 -23.33 -12.91
C ALA A 8 -13.25 -23.52 -13.25
N LEU A 9 -12.40 -22.52 -12.96
CA LEU A 9 -10.95 -22.64 -13.17
C LEU A 9 -10.33 -23.74 -12.28
N ARG A 10 -10.88 -24.02 -11.09
CA ARG A 10 -10.43 -25.15 -10.26
C ARG A 10 -10.61 -26.49 -10.96
N ASP A 11 -11.66 -26.60 -11.77
CA ASP A 11 -11.97 -27.75 -12.60
C ASP A 11 -11.27 -27.70 -13.97
N ARG A 12 -10.33 -26.77 -14.18
CA ARG A 12 -9.67 -26.53 -15.46
C ARG A 12 -10.64 -26.25 -16.61
N ARG A 13 -11.72 -25.53 -16.30
CA ARG A 13 -12.76 -25.11 -17.25
C ARG A 13 -12.83 -23.59 -17.33
N ILE A 14 -12.97 -23.07 -18.55
CA ILE A 14 -13.18 -21.64 -18.77
C ILE A 14 -14.67 -21.41 -19.06
N VAL A 15 -15.23 -20.41 -18.40
CA VAL A 15 -16.60 -19.94 -18.65
C VAL A 15 -16.59 -18.45 -18.92
N GLY A 16 -17.50 -17.99 -19.76
CA GLY A 16 -17.82 -16.60 -19.99
C GLY A 16 -19.25 -16.28 -19.56
N VAL A 17 -19.70 -15.07 -19.89
CA VAL A 17 -21.09 -14.63 -19.68
C VAL A 17 -21.64 -13.99 -20.94
N ARG A 18 -22.90 -14.30 -21.29
CA ARG A 18 -23.56 -13.71 -22.45
C ARG A 18 -24.14 -12.34 -22.10
N GLY A 19 -23.76 -11.32 -22.88
CA GLY A 19 -24.34 -9.97 -22.85
C GLY A 19 -25.69 -9.90 -23.56
N SER A 20 -26.44 -8.83 -23.32
CA SER A 20 -27.74 -8.57 -23.96
C SER A 20 -27.63 -8.40 -25.48
N ASP A 21 -26.44 -8.03 -25.98
CA ASP A 21 -26.11 -7.95 -27.41
C ASP A 21 -25.73 -9.31 -28.03
N GLY A 22 -25.80 -10.39 -27.24
CA GLY A 22 -25.52 -11.76 -27.66
C GLY A 22 -24.04 -12.18 -27.60
N ARG A 23 -23.13 -11.24 -27.32
CA ARG A 23 -21.68 -11.52 -27.21
C ARG A 23 -21.33 -12.27 -25.93
N VAL A 24 -20.28 -13.09 -25.98
CA VAL A 24 -19.76 -13.81 -24.81
C VAL A 24 -18.49 -13.12 -24.28
N HIS A 25 -18.53 -12.65 -23.03
CA HIS A 25 -17.41 -11.98 -22.38
C HIS A 25 -16.56 -12.95 -21.56
N VAL A 26 -15.24 -12.90 -21.79
CA VAL A 26 -14.21 -13.58 -20.99
C VAL A 26 -13.04 -12.62 -20.70
N PRO A 27 -12.62 -12.45 -19.43
CA PRO A 27 -13.31 -12.91 -18.21
C PRO A 27 -14.75 -12.38 -18.14
N PRO A 28 -15.66 -13.07 -17.42
CA PRO A 28 -17.06 -12.67 -17.38
C PRO A 28 -17.25 -11.33 -16.68
N ALA A 29 -17.96 -10.41 -17.33
CA ALA A 29 -18.38 -9.14 -16.76
C ALA A 29 -19.58 -9.33 -15.82
N GLU A 30 -19.67 -8.56 -14.72
CA GLU A 30 -20.81 -8.67 -13.81
C GLU A 30 -22.04 -7.90 -14.29
N TYR A 31 -21.81 -6.83 -15.05
CA TYR A 31 -22.83 -5.96 -15.60
C TYR A 31 -22.61 -5.78 -17.10
N ASP A 32 -23.71 -5.67 -17.84
CA ASP A 32 -23.68 -5.43 -19.27
C ASP A 32 -23.07 -4.04 -19.57
N PRO A 33 -22.06 -3.93 -20.44
CA PRO A 33 -21.41 -2.65 -20.74
C PRO A 33 -22.30 -1.69 -21.55
N VAL A 34 -23.41 -2.17 -22.12
CA VAL A 34 -24.37 -1.39 -22.89
C VAL A 34 -25.57 -1.01 -22.04
N THR A 35 -26.17 -1.97 -21.33
CA THR A 35 -27.42 -1.75 -20.57
C THR A 35 -27.21 -1.49 -19.09
N TYR A 36 -26.02 -1.79 -18.55
CA TYR A 36 -25.69 -1.75 -17.12
C TYR A 36 -26.53 -2.70 -16.25
N GLU A 37 -27.28 -3.63 -16.85
CA GLU A 37 -28.04 -4.65 -16.12
C GLU A 37 -27.12 -5.81 -15.69
N PRO A 38 -27.43 -6.49 -14.56
CA PRO A 38 -26.67 -7.66 -14.13
C PRO A 38 -26.71 -8.79 -15.18
N LEU A 39 -25.55 -9.34 -15.52
CA LEU A 39 -25.45 -10.50 -16.40
C LEU A 39 -25.49 -11.81 -15.59
N THR A 40 -26.21 -12.81 -16.09
CA THR A 40 -26.44 -14.07 -15.36
C THR A 40 -26.30 -15.35 -16.19
N GLU A 41 -26.26 -15.24 -17.53
CA GLU A 41 -26.15 -16.39 -18.42
C GLU A 41 -24.68 -16.82 -18.58
N VAL A 42 -24.26 -17.82 -17.80
CA VAL A 42 -22.92 -18.41 -17.91
C VAL A 42 -22.84 -19.36 -19.09
N VAL A 43 -21.76 -19.23 -19.87
CA VAL A 43 -21.54 -20.02 -21.10
C VAL A 43 -20.17 -20.71 -21.03
N PRO A 44 -20.06 -22.01 -21.32
CA PRO A 44 -18.77 -22.68 -21.47
C PRO A 44 -17.95 -22.06 -22.63
N VAL A 45 -16.64 -21.91 -22.42
CA VAL A 45 -15.70 -21.37 -23.43
C VAL A 45 -14.52 -22.33 -23.56
N ALA A 46 -14.01 -22.50 -24.78
CA ALA A 46 -12.90 -23.41 -25.03
C ALA A 46 -11.59 -22.92 -24.36
N GLY A 47 -10.74 -23.87 -23.98
CA GLY A 47 -9.35 -23.59 -23.57
C GLY A 47 -8.41 -23.23 -24.74
N VAL A 48 -8.92 -23.19 -25.98
CA VAL A 48 -8.15 -22.88 -27.18
C VAL A 48 -8.59 -21.52 -27.72
N GLY A 49 -7.65 -20.74 -28.27
CA GLY A 49 -7.95 -19.43 -28.84
C GLY A 49 -6.92 -18.93 -29.85
N THR A 50 -7.12 -17.69 -30.27
CA THR A 50 -6.26 -16.98 -31.23
C THR A 50 -5.64 -15.75 -30.58
N VAL A 51 -4.33 -15.57 -30.74
CA VAL A 51 -3.64 -14.33 -30.37
C VAL A 51 -4.10 -13.18 -31.26
N VAL A 52 -4.68 -12.14 -30.66
CA VAL A 52 -5.16 -10.93 -31.35
C VAL A 52 -4.08 -9.85 -31.38
N SER A 53 -3.37 -9.66 -30.27
CA SER A 53 -2.24 -8.73 -30.13
C SER A 53 -1.32 -9.23 -29.02
N TRP A 54 -0.05 -8.83 -29.04
CA TRP A 54 0.94 -9.28 -28.08
C TRP A 54 2.10 -8.29 -27.91
N THR A 55 2.81 -8.41 -26.79
CA THR A 55 4.11 -7.78 -26.55
C THR A 55 5.07 -8.80 -25.94
N TRP A 56 6.37 -8.64 -26.21
CA TRP A 56 7.41 -9.51 -25.66
C TRP A 56 7.85 -9.03 -24.28
N GLN A 57 8.04 -9.96 -23.34
CA GLN A 57 8.66 -9.74 -22.04
C GLN A 57 10.04 -10.45 -22.01
N PRO A 58 11.15 -9.75 -22.28
CA PRO A 58 12.47 -10.36 -22.31
C PRO A 58 13.05 -10.63 -20.91
N GLU A 59 12.69 -9.83 -19.90
CA GLU A 59 13.26 -9.91 -18.56
C GLU A 59 12.12 -9.87 -17.52
N PRO A 60 11.45 -11.01 -17.23
CA PRO A 60 10.35 -11.05 -16.27
C PRO A 60 10.76 -10.54 -14.88
N LEU A 61 9.89 -9.74 -14.26
CA LEU A 61 10.02 -9.35 -12.86
C LEU A 61 9.57 -10.50 -11.94
N GLU A 62 9.99 -10.45 -10.67
CA GLU A 62 9.50 -11.36 -9.64
C GLU A 62 7.96 -11.34 -9.57
N GLY A 63 7.35 -12.52 -9.45
CA GLY A 63 5.88 -12.67 -9.38
C GLY A 63 5.15 -12.69 -10.72
N GLN A 64 5.84 -12.54 -11.85
CA GLN A 64 5.25 -12.75 -13.18
C GLN A 64 4.90 -14.23 -13.41
N PRO A 65 4.00 -14.56 -14.38
CA PRO A 65 3.57 -15.94 -14.62
C PRO A 65 4.69 -16.92 -14.98
N LEU A 66 5.80 -16.42 -15.50
CA LEU A 66 6.97 -17.19 -15.92
C LEU A 66 8.25 -16.48 -15.46
N ASP A 67 9.24 -17.26 -15.04
CA ASP A 67 10.59 -16.82 -14.62
C ASP A 67 11.59 -16.72 -15.79
N ARG A 68 11.10 -16.89 -17.01
CA ARG A 68 11.84 -16.88 -18.28
C ARG A 68 11.11 -16.05 -19.33
N PRO A 69 11.77 -15.58 -20.40
CA PRO A 69 11.13 -14.76 -21.43
C PRO A 69 9.85 -15.38 -21.99
N PHE A 70 8.83 -14.55 -22.20
CA PHE A 70 7.51 -14.96 -22.70
C PHE A 70 6.79 -13.79 -23.38
N ALA A 71 5.61 -14.03 -23.95
CA ALA A 71 4.76 -12.97 -24.49
C ALA A 71 3.51 -12.71 -23.63
N TRP A 72 3.21 -11.45 -23.34
CA TRP A 72 1.86 -11.06 -22.90
C TRP A 72 0.97 -10.90 -24.14
N ALA A 73 -0.17 -11.59 -24.17
CA ALA A 73 -1.06 -11.63 -25.33
C ALA A 73 -2.52 -11.39 -24.95
N LEU A 74 -3.22 -10.67 -25.82
CA LEU A 74 -4.69 -10.67 -25.86
C LEU A 74 -5.15 -11.88 -26.68
N ILE A 75 -5.76 -12.85 -26.03
CA ILE A 75 -6.18 -14.14 -26.61
C ILE A 75 -7.69 -14.17 -26.71
N LYS A 76 -8.24 -14.27 -27.93
CA LYS A 76 -9.66 -14.51 -28.14
C LYS A 76 -9.91 -16.01 -28.14
N LEU A 77 -10.49 -16.53 -27.06
CA LEU A 77 -10.85 -17.94 -26.94
C LEU A 77 -12.01 -18.31 -27.85
N ASP A 78 -12.03 -19.56 -28.33
CA ASP A 78 -13.11 -20.05 -29.18
C ASP A 78 -14.41 -20.13 -28.35
N GLY A 79 -15.46 -19.50 -28.86
CA GLY A 79 -16.72 -19.32 -28.15
C GLY A 79 -16.81 -18.04 -27.31
N ALA A 80 -15.74 -17.23 -27.24
CA ALA A 80 -15.76 -15.89 -26.67
C ALA A 80 -15.75 -14.81 -27.76
N ASP A 81 -16.23 -13.61 -27.41
CA ASP A 81 -16.23 -12.42 -28.26
C ASP A 81 -15.22 -11.36 -27.81
N THR A 82 -14.77 -11.41 -26.55
CA THR A 82 -13.68 -10.58 -26.01
C THR A 82 -12.38 -11.35 -25.88
N ALA A 83 -11.27 -10.61 -25.70
CA ALA A 83 -9.96 -11.20 -25.48
C ALA A 83 -9.61 -11.27 -23.98
N LEU A 84 -9.01 -12.39 -23.59
CA LEU A 84 -8.37 -12.60 -22.29
C LEU A 84 -6.90 -12.19 -22.39
N LEU A 85 -6.43 -11.33 -21.49
CA LEU A 85 -4.99 -11.07 -21.35
C LEU A 85 -4.34 -12.24 -20.60
N HIS A 86 -3.37 -12.91 -21.22
CA HIS A 86 -2.57 -13.93 -20.53
C HIS A 86 -1.16 -14.08 -21.13
N ALA A 87 -0.33 -14.89 -20.48
CA ALA A 87 1.02 -15.20 -20.88
C ALA A 87 1.01 -16.31 -21.92
N VAL A 88 1.85 -16.22 -22.94
CA VAL A 88 2.11 -17.27 -23.93
C VAL A 88 3.56 -17.71 -23.76
N ALA A 89 3.77 -18.95 -23.36
CA ALA A 89 5.08 -19.58 -23.28
C ALA A 89 5.50 -20.02 -24.69
N ALA A 90 6.37 -19.26 -25.32
CA ALA A 90 6.86 -19.52 -26.68
C ALA A 90 8.28 -18.98 -26.85
N GLU A 91 8.97 -19.38 -27.91
CA GLU A 91 10.31 -18.84 -28.22
C GLU A 91 10.23 -17.41 -28.76
N GLU A 92 11.27 -16.61 -28.55
CA GLU A 92 11.34 -15.25 -29.08
C GLU A 92 11.21 -15.23 -30.60
N GLY A 93 10.38 -14.31 -31.12
CA GLY A 93 10.11 -14.20 -32.56
C GLY A 93 9.15 -15.24 -33.13
N SER A 94 8.72 -16.24 -32.35
CA SER A 94 7.73 -17.23 -32.80
C SER A 94 6.29 -16.71 -32.73
N VAL A 95 5.97 -15.86 -31.75
CA VAL A 95 4.61 -15.33 -31.50
C VAL A 95 4.18 -14.36 -32.62
N SER A 96 2.95 -14.51 -33.10
CA SER A 96 2.37 -13.63 -34.12
C SER A 96 0.87 -13.46 -33.92
N THR A 97 0.30 -12.34 -34.40
CA THR A 97 -1.15 -12.17 -34.48
C THR A 97 -1.73 -13.24 -35.41
N GLY A 98 -2.80 -13.90 -34.97
CA GLY A 98 -3.40 -15.04 -35.66
C GLY A 98 -2.86 -16.40 -35.20
N MET A 99 -1.80 -16.44 -34.38
CA MET A 99 -1.28 -17.68 -33.79
C MET A 99 -2.37 -18.37 -32.95
N ARG A 100 -2.49 -19.69 -33.15
CA ARG A 100 -3.33 -20.56 -32.32
C ARG A 100 -2.61 -20.95 -31.04
N VAL A 101 -3.31 -20.88 -29.93
CA VAL A 101 -2.80 -21.22 -28.61
C VAL A 101 -3.83 -21.98 -27.79
N HIS A 102 -3.39 -22.78 -26.84
CA HIS A 102 -4.23 -23.48 -25.87
C HIS A 102 -3.73 -23.26 -24.43
N ALA A 103 -4.66 -23.25 -23.48
CA ALA A 103 -4.38 -23.08 -22.07
C ALA A 103 -3.59 -24.28 -21.53
N HIS A 104 -2.56 -23.97 -20.76
CA HIS A 104 -1.85 -24.91 -19.90
C HIS A 104 -2.20 -24.62 -18.44
N TRP A 105 -2.48 -25.66 -17.69
CA TRP A 105 -3.02 -25.55 -16.32
C TRP A 105 -1.95 -25.85 -15.28
N VAL A 106 -2.07 -25.22 -14.11
CA VAL A 106 -1.28 -25.61 -12.93
C VAL A 106 -1.67 -27.01 -12.43
N ASP A 107 -0.77 -27.66 -11.71
CA ASP A 107 -1.00 -28.99 -11.11
C ASP A 107 -2.08 -28.94 -10.02
N GLU A 108 -2.09 -27.89 -9.21
CA GLU A 108 -3.01 -27.70 -8.08
C GLU A 108 -3.79 -26.38 -8.19
N PRO A 109 -4.94 -26.38 -8.90
CA PRO A 109 -5.76 -25.18 -9.03
C PRO A 109 -6.34 -24.66 -7.70
N ALA A 110 -6.19 -23.37 -7.46
CA ALA A 110 -6.62 -22.68 -6.24
C ALA A 110 -7.95 -21.91 -6.40
N GLY A 111 -8.37 -21.66 -7.62
CA GLY A 111 -9.51 -20.81 -7.97
C GLY A 111 -9.09 -19.37 -8.20
N ALA A 112 -8.10 -19.17 -9.08
CA ALA A 112 -7.59 -17.86 -9.48
C ALA A 112 -7.30 -17.86 -10.98
N ILE A 113 -7.15 -16.67 -11.60
CA ILE A 113 -6.81 -16.60 -13.03
C ILE A 113 -5.49 -17.33 -13.35
N THR A 114 -4.59 -17.39 -12.38
CA THR A 114 -3.31 -18.11 -12.44
C THR A 114 -3.43 -19.63 -12.42
N ASP A 115 -4.65 -20.19 -12.27
CA ASP A 115 -4.86 -21.62 -12.49
C ASP A 115 -4.61 -22.00 -13.96
N ILE A 116 -4.86 -21.05 -14.87
CA ILE A 116 -4.23 -21.07 -16.19
C ILE A 116 -2.81 -20.56 -15.96
N ALA A 117 -1.81 -21.44 -16.03
CA ALA A 117 -0.42 -21.07 -15.79
C ALA A 117 0.07 -20.13 -16.91
N TYR A 118 -0.21 -20.52 -18.15
CA TYR A 118 0.11 -19.79 -19.38
C TYR A 118 -0.59 -20.49 -20.56
N PHE A 119 -0.43 -19.95 -21.76
CA PHE A 119 -0.86 -20.57 -23.01
C PHE A 119 0.35 -21.10 -23.79
N LEU A 120 0.16 -22.20 -24.53
CA LEU A 120 1.16 -22.80 -25.41
C LEU A 120 0.70 -22.71 -26.87
N PRO A 121 1.63 -22.57 -27.84
CA PRO A 121 1.29 -22.66 -29.26
C PRO A 121 0.60 -23.98 -29.63
N GLY A 122 -0.41 -23.91 -30.48
CA GLY A 122 -1.17 -25.06 -30.97
C GLY A 122 -2.68 -24.90 -30.80
N ASP A 123 -3.44 -25.70 -31.54
CA ASP A 123 -4.90 -25.71 -31.57
C ASP A 123 -5.51 -26.92 -30.83
N THR A 124 -4.67 -27.84 -30.37
CA THR A 124 -5.09 -29.02 -29.62
C THR A 124 -5.11 -28.70 -28.14
N PRO A 125 -6.26 -28.79 -27.46
CA PRO A 125 -6.33 -28.54 -26.03
C PRO A 125 -5.51 -29.59 -25.27
N GLU A 126 -4.91 -29.18 -24.15
CA GLU A 126 -4.26 -30.11 -23.24
C GLU A 126 -5.28 -31.12 -22.69
N PRO A 127 -4.96 -32.42 -22.64
CA PRO A 127 -5.82 -33.41 -21.99
C PRO A 127 -5.93 -33.10 -20.50
N VAL A 128 -7.10 -32.67 -20.06
CA VAL A 128 -7.41 -32.57 -18.64
C VAL A 128 -7.82 -33.96 -18.17
N ALA A 129 -7.04 -34.55 -17.25
CA ALA A 129 -7.39 -35.83 -16.64
C ALA A 129 -8.74 -35.72 -15.92
N ASP A 130 -9.53 -36.80 -15.95
CA ASP A 130 -10.75 -36.92 -15.15
C ASP A 130 -10.37 -36.91 -13.66
N ALA A 131 -10.29 -35.71 -13.10
CA ALA A 131 -10.13 -35.50 -11.68
C ALA A 131 -11.47 -35.75 -10.97
N PRO A 132 -11.46 -36.30 -9.74
CA PRO A 132 -12.67 -36.32 -8.92
C PRO A 132 -13.21 -34.89 -8.78
N ALA A 133 -14.54 -34.76 -8.68
CA ALA A 133 -15.19 -33.47 -8.52
C ALA A 133 -14.56 -32.70 -7.35
N ASP A 134 -14.29 -31.42 -7.56
CA ASP A 134 -13.79 -30.56 -6.50
C ASP A 134 -14.86 -30.41 -5.42
N GLU A 135 -14.61 -30.96 -4.23
CA GLU A 135 -15.52 -30.92 -3.09
C GLU A 135 -15.38 -29.64 -2.25
N ARG A 136 -14.45 -28.73 -2.61
CA ARG A 136 -14.27 -27.46 -1.92
C ARG A 136 -15.47 -26.54 -2.16
N ASP A 137 -15.77 -25.69 -1.18
CA ASP A 137 -16.77 -24.63 -1.35
C ASP A 137 -16.42 -23.71 -2.53
N PRO A 138 -17.43 -23.13 -3.22
CA PRO A 138 -17.21 -22.17 -4.29
C PRO A 138 -16.27 -21.04 -3.88
N VAL A 139 -15.49 -20.54 -4.84
CA VAL A 139 -14.58 -19.41 -4.62
C VAL A 139 -15.39 -18.16 -4.29
N THR A 140 -15.22 -17.61 -3.09
CA THR A 140 -15.86 -16.36 -2.66
C THR A 140 -14.87 -15.22 -2.40
N MET A 141 -13.59 -15.53 -2.27
CA MET A 141 -12.50 -14.59 -1.98
C MET A 141 -11.27 -14.94 -2.81
N LEU A 142 -10.55 -13.91 -3.25
CA LEU A 142 -9.25 -14.03 -3.91
C LEU A 142 -8.18 -13.37 -3.07
N VAL A 143 -7.03 -14.04 -2.97
CA VAL A 143 -5.81 -13.45 -2.41
C VAL A 143 -4.92 -13.06 -3.58
N VAL A 144 -4.76 -11.77 -3.81
CA VAL A 144 -3.87 -11.23 -4.85
C VAL A 144 -2.69 -10.57 -4.13
N PRO A 145 -1.48 -11.16 -4.16
CA PRO A 145 -0.32 -10.52 -3.57
C PRO A 145 0.01 -9.25 -4.37
N SER A 146 0.27 -8.16 -3.65
CA SER A 146 0.67 -6.87 -4.22
C SER A 146 1.92 -6.38 -3.50
N SER A 147 2.94 -5.98 -4.26
CA SER A 147 4.17 -5.38 -3.75
C SER A 147 4.42 -4.03 -4.42
N ILE A 148 4.97 -3.10 -3.66
CA ILE A 148 5.46 -1.83 -4.17
C ILE A 148 6.86 -1.59 -3.61
N GLU A 149 7.81 -1.31 -4.50
CA GLU A 149 9.13 -0.83 -4.10
C GLU A 149 9.14 0.69 -4.22
N ILE A 150 9.48 1.38 -3.13
CA ILE A 150 9.54 2.84 -3.08
C ILE A 150 10.98 3.23 -2.76
N GLN A 151 11.66 3.84 -3.72
CA GLN A 151 12.92 4.52 -3.45
C GLN A 151 12.64 5.86 -2.79
N HIS A 152 12.90 5.96 -1.49
CA HIS A 152 12.76 7.20 -0.73
C HIS A 152 14.07 7.99 -0.73
N SER A 153 14.02 9.25 -1.15
CA SER A 153 15.12 10.22 -0.99
C SER A 153 14.62 11.37 -0.13
N ALA A 154 15.39 11.75 0.89
CA ALA A 154 14.95 12.77 1.83
C ALA A 154 14.73 14.12 1.12
N SER A 155 13.57 14.73 1.37
CA SER A 155 13.23 16.05 0.80
C SER A 155 14.09 17.17 1.40
N LEU A 156 14.01 18.40 0.88
CA LEU A 156 14.75 19.54 1.46
C LEU A 156 14.33 19.78 2.93
N PRO A 157 13.03 19.84 3.28
CA PRO A 157 12.61 20.01 4.67
C PRO A 157 13.06 18.87 5.59
N GLU A 158 12.93 17.61 5.13
CA GLU A 158 13.38 16.45 5.89
C GLU A 158 14.90 16.45 6.08
N SER A 159 15.67 16.73 5.03
CA SER A 159 17.13 16.85 5.09
C SER A 159 17.59 17.93 6.08
N THR A 160 16.91 19.08 6.11
CA THR A 160 17.19 20.15 7.06
C THR A 160 16.91 19.68 8.48
N TYR A 161 15.73 19.12 8.74
CA TYR A 161 15.35 18.57 10.04
C TYR A 161 16.34 17.53 10.57
N LEU A 162 16.66 16.51 9.77
CA LEU A 162 17.57 15.43 10.15
C LEU A 162 18.98 15.95 10.47
N ARG A 163 19.49 16.90 9.68
CA ARG A 163 20.80 17.53 9.93
C ARG A 163 20.79 18.40 11.18
N SER A 164 19.70 19.14 11.42
CA SER A 164 19.51 19.96 12.64
C SER A 164 19.46 19.09 13.90
N LEU A 165 18.80 17.93 13.87
CA LEU A 165 18.77 17.01 15.00
C LEU A 165 20.16 16.51 15.40
N ARG A 166 21.03 16.25 14.42
CA ARG A 166 22.43 15.89 14.68
C ARG A 166 23.24 17.02 15.33
N GLU A 167 22.80 18.26 15.17
CA GLU A 167 23.39 19.44 15.83
C GLU A 167 22.74 19.74 17.19
N GLY A 168 21.72 18.98 17.60
CA GLY A 168 20.97 19.24 18.83
C GLY A 168 19.96 20.38 18.69
N LYS A 169 19.45 20.62 17.48
CA LYS A 169 18.46 21.65 17.20
C LYS A 169 17.14 21.04 16.74
N LEU A 170 16.05 21.59 17.23
CA LEU A 170 14.71 21.27 16.75
C LEU A 170 14.33 22.34 15.75
N VAL A 171 14.09 21.95 14.50
CA VAL A 171 13.73 22.88 13.43
C VAL A 171 12.41 22.44 12.82
N GLY A 172 11.40 23.30 12.93
CA GLY A 172 10.16 23.20 12.18
C GLY A 172 10.21 24.07 10.92
N ALA A 173 9.11 24.12 10.17
CA ALA A 173 8.97 25.03 9.04
C ALA A 173 7.53 25.50 8.87
N ARG A 174 7.35 26.66 8.25
CA ARG A 174 6.05 27.22 7.87
C ARG A 174 6.09 27.73 6.44
N THR A 175 4.90 27.92 5.86
CA THR A 175 4.75 28.65 4.61
C THR A 175 4.71 30.14 4.89
N VAL A 176 5.49 30.90 4.13
CA VAL A 176 5.33 32.33 3.92
C VAL A 176 4.76 32.52 2.53
N GLY A 177 3.48 32.90 2.48
CA GLY A 177 2.76 33.04 1.23
C GLY A 177 3.17 34.30 0.44
N PRO A 178 2.62 34.48 -0.78
CA PRO A 178 3.04 35.55 -1.69
C PRO A 178 2.87 36.96 -1.14
N ASN A 179 1.94 37.17 -0.20
CA ASN A 179 1.70 38.47 0.43
C ASN A 179 2.44 38.62 1.77
N GLY A 180 3.33 37.68 2.11
CA GLY A 180 4.08 37.66 3.37
C GLY A 180 3.30 37.10 4.56
N GLU A 181 2.11 36.52 4.33
CA GLU A 181 1.33 35.84 5.36
C GLU A 181 2.06 34.60 5.86
N LYS A 182 2.08 34.43 7.18
CA LYS A 182 2.78 33.32 7.84
C LYS A 182 1.77 32.25 8.21
N GLY A 183 1.98 31.05 7.68
CA GLY A 183 1.22 29.85 8.03
C GLY A 183 1.65 29.26 9.38
N LYS A 184 1.09 28.09 9.67
CA LYS A 184 1.41 27.29 10.85
C LYS A 184 2.83 26.75 10.81
N VAL A 185 3.48 26.63 11.97
CA VAL A 185 4.79 26.02 12.15
C VAL A 185 4.64 24.52 12.38
N TYR A 186 5.09 23.73 11.41
CA TYR A 186 5.06 22.28 11.41
C TYR A 186 6.37 21.72 11.97
N PHE A 187 6.28 20.86 12.98
CA PHE A 187 7.39 20.08 13.51
C PHE A 187 6.99 18.60 13.63
N PRO A 188 7.72 17.65 13.02
CA PRO A 188 8.75 17.87 12.01
C PRO A 188 8.22 18.64 10.78
N PRO A 189 9.08 19.33 10.02
CA PRO A 189 8.68 20.03 8.81
C PRO A 189 8.27 19.02 7.72
N LYS A 190 7.35 19.43 6.85
CA LYS A 190 6.75 18.62 5.77
C LYS A 190 7.18 19.12 4.39
N GLU A 191 6.94 18.38 3.31
CA GLU A 191 7.18 18.87 1.95
C GLU A 191 6.26 20.04 1.56
N ALA A 192 4.99 19.97 2.00
CA ALA A 192 3.98 20.98 1.70
C ALA A 192 3.08 21.21 2.92
N ASP A 193 2.59 22.43 3.05
CA ASP A 193 1.55 22.80 4.01
C ASP A 193 0.26 22.04 3.69
N PRO A 194 -0.23 21.16 4.59
CA PRO A 194 -1.45 20.38 4.35
C PRO A 194 -2.71 21.23 4.10
N ALA A 195 -2.74 22.48 4.56
CA ALA A 195 -3.91 23.35 4.38
C ALA A 195 -3.93 24.03 3.00
N THR A 196 -2.76 24.28 2.39
CA THR A 196 -2.65 25.11 1.17
C THR A 196 -1.99 24.39 -0.01
N GLY A 197 -1.25 23.32 0.23
CA GLY A 197 -0.42 22.64 -0.77
C GLY A 197 0.85 23.40 -1.16
N LEU A 198 1.13 24.54 -0.53
CA LEU A 198 2.33 25.34 -0.79
C LEU A 198 3.55 24.79 -0.03
N GLU A 199 4.74 25.12 -0.52
CA GLU A 199 6.00 24.75 0.13
C GLU A 199 6.14 25.38 1.53
N LEU A 200 6.74 24.64 2.46
CA LEU A 200 7.22 25.17 3.73
C LEU A 200 8.58 25.84 3.53
N ASN A 201 8.58 27.13 3.21
CA ASN A 201 9.74 27.88 2.73
C ASN A 201 10.49 28.69 3.81
N GLU A 202 10.01 28.74 5.05
CA GLU A 202 10.71 29.37 6.17
C GLU A 202 10.92 28.36 7.31
N PHE A 203 12.18 28.04 7.58
CA PHE A 203 12.58 27.18 8.70
C PHE A 203 12.64 27.97 10.00
N VAL A 204 12.13 27.38 11.08
CA VAL A 204 12.01 28.01 12.40
C VAL A 204 12.66 27.09 13.43
N GLU A 205 13.70 27.59 14.11
CA GLU A 205 14.28 26.88 15.25
C GLU A 205 13.31 26.97 16.44
N LEU A 206 13.03 25.82 17.05
CA LEU A 206 12.12 25.64 18.16
C LEU A 206 12.90 25.26 19.42
N PRO A 207 12.45 25.71 20.60
CA PRO A 207 12.99 25.22 21.87
C PRO A 207 12.63 23.75 22.08
N ASP A 208 13.35 23.09 22.97
CA ASP A 208 13.11 21.72 23.40
C ASP A 208 12.13 21.60 24.57
N LYS A 209 11.34 22.66 24.79
CA LYS A 209 10.25 22.71 25.77
C LYS A 209 8.89 22.68 25.07
N GLY A 210 7.92 22.05 25.73
CA GLY A 210 6.58 21.93 25.18
C GLY A 210 5.52 21.53 26.21
N THR A 211 4.31 21.34 25.71
CA THR A 211 3.13 20.94 26.48
C THR A 211 2.64 19.57 26.03
N VAL A 212 2.34 18.67 26.97
CA VAL A 212 1.59 17.44 26.67
C VAL A 212 0.16 17.81 26.30
N THR A 213 -0.24 17.59 25.04
CA THR A 213 -1.61 17.90 24.59
C THR A 213 -2.55 16.74 24.86
N THR A 214 -2.13 15.51 24.56
CA THR A 214 -2.84 14.26 24.84
C THR A 214 -1.83 13.11 24.99
N PHE A 215 -2.24 11.99 25.60
CA PHE A 215 -1.33 10.87 25.84
C PHE A 215 -2.07 9.54 26.01
N ALA A 216 -1.31 8.45 25.89
CA ALA A 216 -1.75 7.09 26.20
C ALA A 216 -0.74 6.41 27.14
N ILE A 217 -1.27 5.67 28.13
CA ILE A 217 -0.48 4.82 29.01
C ILE A 217 -0.48 3.40 28.43
N ILE A 218 0.68 2.95 27.99
CA ILE A 218 0.86 1.62 27.40
C ILE A 218 1.17 0.61 28.51
N ASN A 219 0.20 -0.26 28.81
CA ASN A 219 0.30 -1.24 29.90
C ASN A 219 0.59 -2.67 29.42
N ILE A 220 0.27 -3.00 28.16
CA ILE A 220 0.34 -4.36 27.62
C ILE A 220 1.49 -4.44 26.62
N PRO A 221 2.37 -5.46 26.73
CA PRO A 221 3.44 -5.62 25.77
C PRO A 221 2.94 -6.13 24.43
N PHE A 222 3.64 -5.76 23.35
CA PHE A 222 3.39 -6.28 22.00
C PHE A 222 4.69 -6.76 21.34
N ALA A 223 4.57 -7.63 20.35
CA ALA A 223 5.73 -8.22 19.67
C ALA A 223 6.60 -7.13 19.00
N GLY A 224 7.92 -7.15 19.27
CA GLY A 224 8.88 -6.17 18.75
C GLY A 224 9.03 -4.90 19.60
N GLN A 225 8.28 -4.75 20.69
CA GLN A 225 8.40 -3.62 21.59
C GLN A 225 9.75 -3.61 22.34
N ARG A 226 10.42 -2.45 22.35
CA ARG A 226 11.72 -2.26 23.03
C ARG A 226 11.62 -1.68 24.44
N ILE A 227 10.52 -0.98 24.75
CA ILE A 227 10.32 -0.27 26.02
C ILE A 227 9.42 -1.12 26.91
N LYS A 228 9.81 -1.31 28.16
CA LYS A 228 9.07 -2.11 29.14
C LYS A 228 7.86 -1.31 29.67
N PRO A 229 6.62 -1.84 29.58
CA PRO A 229 5.45 -1.25 30.25
C PRO A 229 5.56 -1.19 31.79
N PRO A 230 4.86 -0.24 32.45
CA PRO A 230 4.09 0.85 31.87
C PRO A 230 4.96 2.02 31.41
N TYR A 231 4.62 2.65 30.28
CA TYR A 231 5.21 3.92 29.85
C TYR A 231 4.17 4.81 29.17
N VAL A 232 4.49 6.09 29.03
CA VAL A 232 3.61 7.08 28.41
C VAL A 232 4.12 7.47 27.04
N ALA A 233 3.24 7.36 26.04
CA ALA A 233 3.41 7.97 24.73
C ALA A 233 2.50 9.20 24.67
N ALA A 234 3.08 10.39 24.52
CA ALA A 234 2.38 11.66 24.57
C ALA A 234 2.60 12.45 23.29
N TYR A 235 1.57 13.17 22.87
CA TYR A 235 1.70 14.23 21.90
C TYR A 235 2.22 15.47 22.61
N VAL A 236 3.43 15.91 22.22
CA VAL A 236 4.10 17.09 22.77
C VAL A 236 4.03 18.21 21.75
N LEU A 237 3.42 19.33 22.12
CA LEU A 237 3.42 20.58 21.37
C LEU A 237 4.61 21.42 21.83
N LEU A 238 5.66 21.52 21.01
CA LEU A 238 6.80 22.40 21.30
C LEU A 238 6.36 23.87 21.31
N ASP A 239 6.99 24.67 22.16
CA ASP A 239 6.67 26.10 22.22
C ASP A 239 7.01 26.77 20.88
N GLY A 240 6.02 27.42 20.27
CA GLY A 240 6.15 28.04 18.95
C GLY A 240 5.86 27.12 17.76
N ALA A 241 5.56 25.84 18.00
CA ALA A 241 4.97 24.94 17.00
C ALA A 241 3.43 25.01 17.02
N ASP A 242 2.81 24.61 15.92
CA ASP A 242 1.34 24.54 15.77
C ASP A 242 0.82 23.10 15.65
N ILE A 243 1.70 22.11 15.68
CA ILE A 243 1.34 20.68 15.60
C ILE A 243 2.17 19.91 16.63
N PRO A 244 1.53 19.06 17.45
CA PRO A 244 2.25 18.21 18.37
C PRO A 244 2.82 16.99 17.66
N PHE A 245 3.91 16.46 18.19
CA PHE A 245 4.51 15.22 17.72
C PHE A 245 4.52 14.18 18.83
N LEU A 246 4.45 12.90 18.46
CA LEU A 246 4.43 11.81 19.41
C LEU A 246 5.84 11.55 19.94
N HIS A 247 6.01 11.58 21.26
CA HIS A 247 7.24 11.16 21.92
C HIS A 247 6.96 10.53 23.29
N LEU A 248 7.97 9.88 23.86
CA LEU A 248 7.90 9.33 25.21
C LEU A 248 7.95 10.43 26.27
N VAL A 249 7.14 10.28 27.31
CA VAL A 249 7.24 11.04 28.56
C VAL A 249 7.61 10.08 29.69
N THR A 250 8.73 10.33 30.36
CA THR A 250 9.23 9.54 31.49
C THR A 250 9.71 10.45 32.61
N ASP A 251 10.45 9.90 33.59
CA ASP A 251 10.89 10.60 34.81
C ASP A 251 9.72 11.11 35.67
N ILE A 252 8.56 10.48 35.51
CA ILE A 252 7.32 10.67 36.25
C ILE A 252 6.55 9.35 36.26
N ASP A 253 5.75 9.11 37.29
CA ASP A 253 4.83 7.97 37.28
C ASP A 253 3.82 8.12 36.14
N ALA A 254 3.56 7.03 35.41
CA ALA A 254 2.66 7.06 34.26
C ALA A 254 1.24 7.54 34.62
N SER A 255 0.78 7.26 35.84
CA SER A 255 -0.52 7.70 36.35
C SER A 255 -0.58 9.19 36.71
N GLU A 256 0.58 9.85 36.81
CA GLU A 256 0.68 11.27 37.12
C GLU A 256 0.80 12.16 35.88
N VAL A 257 0.96 11.60 34.68
CA VAL A 257 0.96 12.39 33.43
C VAL A 257 -0.42 13.00 33.20
N ARG A 258 -0.44 14.26 32.75
CA ARG A 258 -1.66 15.06 32.55
C ARG A 258 -1.57 15.86 31.26
N MET A 259 -2.73 16.11 30.65
CA MET A 259 -2.86 17.12 29.60
C MET A 259 -2.53 18.50 30.19
N GLY A 260 -1.78 19.32 29.46
CA GLY A 260 -1.28 20.60 29.93
C GLY A 260 0.08 20.52 30.62
N MET A 261 0.58 19.33 30.98
CA MET A 261 1.86 19.19 31.67
C MET A 261 3.01 19.78 30.83
N ARG A 262 3.81 20.63 31.46
CA ARG A 262 5.01 21.24 30.87
C ARG A 262 6.18 20.26 30.91
N VAL A 263 6.79 20.05 29.75
CA VAL A 263 7.86 19.07 29.56
C VAL A 263 9.04 19.66 28.80
N GLU A 264 10.22 19.07 29.03
CA GLU A 264 11.45 19.39 28.30
C GLU A 264 12.14 18.13 27.80
N ALA A 265 12.83 18.22 26.67
CA ALA A 265 13.53 17.11 26.07
C ALA A 265 14.76 16.71 26.89
N VAL A 266 14.93 15.41 27.09
CA VAL A 266 16.16 14.82 27.61
C VAL A 266 16.89 14.16 26.46
N TRP A 267 18.01 14.78 26.07
CA TRP A 267 18.85 14.29 24.98
C TRP A 267 19.78 13.18 25.45
N LYS A 268 20.05 12.21 24.57
CA LYS A 268 21.10 11.20 24.76
C LYS A 268 22.50 11.85 24.88
N PRO A 269 23.52 11.14 25.37
CA PRO A 269 24.90 11.56 25.22
C PRO A 269 25.22 11.91 23.76
N LYS A 270 25.97 13.01 23.55
CA LYS A 270 26.18 13.59 22.22
C LYS A 270 26.91 12.65 21.25
N ASP A 271 27.74 11.75 21.76
CA ASP A 271 28.44 10.71 21.01
C ASP A 271 27.52 9.60 20.48
N GLU A 272 26.29 9.48 21.01
CA GLU A 272 25.26 8.56 20.53
C GLU A 272 24.32 9.20 19.48
N TRP A 273 24.50 10.48 19.16
CA TRP A 273 23.58 11.19 18.27
C TRP A 273 23.72 10.75 16.80
N GLY A 274 22.59 10.39 16.21
CA GLY A 274 22.42 10.18 14.78
C GLY A 274 21.67 11.36 14.12
N LEU A 275 20.91 11.05 13.08
CA LEU A 275 20.04 11.99 12.38
C LEU A 275 18.58 11.93 12.89
N GLY A 276 18.25 10.93 13.72
CA GLY A 276 16.88 10.63 14.11
C GLY A 276 16.40 11.40 15.33
N ILE A 277 15.07 11.50 15.47
CA ILE A 277 14.43 12.12 16.64
C ILE A 277 14.76 11.37 17.93
N ASP A 278 15.17 10.11 17.82
CA ASP A 278 15.61 9.29 18.94
C ASP A 278 16.93 9.78 19.57
N ASN A 279 17.56 10.84 19.03
CA ASN A 279 18.56 11.63 19.78
C ASN A 279 17.95 12.21 21.08
N ILE A 280 16.65 12.53 21.07
CA ILE A 280 15.86 12.77 22.27
C ILE A 280 15.50 11.40 22.85
N SER A 281 15.98 11.11 24.06
CA SER A 281 15.63 9.86 24.75
C SER A 281 14.16 9.87 25.16
N HIS A 282 13.70 10.97 25.74
CA HIS A 282 12.35 11.16 26.26
C HIS A 282 12.13 12.63 26.59
N PHE A 283 10.90 12.99 26.96
CA PHE A 283 10.56 14.24 27.61
C PHE A 283 10.31 14.00 29.09
N ARG A 284 10.75 14.93 29.94
CA ARG A 284 10.49 14.90 31.39
C ARG A 284 9.68 16.12 31.83
N PRO A 285 8.93 16.07 32.94
CA PRO A 285 8.26 17.24 33.48
C PRO A 285 9.26 18.32 33.89
N THR A 286 8.94 19.59 33.63
CA THR A 286 9.77 20.74 34.05
C THR A 286 9.50 21.16 35.51
N GLY A 287 8.36 20.74 36.07
CA GLY A 287 7.86 21.21 37.38
C GLY A 287 7.13 22.55 37.32
N GLU A 288 7.03 23.17 36.14
CA GLU A 288 6.18 24.35 35.91
C GLU A 288 4.68 23.97 36.05
N PRO A 289 3.80 24.93 36.41
CA PRO A 289 2.36 24.69 36.39
C PRO A 289 1.87 24.23 35.03
N ASP A 290 0.83 23.39 35.01
CA ASP A 290 0.19 22.92 33.78
C ASP A 290 -0.29 24.13 32.95
N ALA A 291 -0.11 24.05 31.63
CA ALA A 291 -0.54 25.06 30.68
C ALA A 291 -2.08 25.22 30.69
N ASP A 292 -2.55 26.44 30.41
CA ASP A 292 -3.97 26.72 30.27
C ASP A 292 -4.59 25.89 29.14
N TYR A 293 -5.74 25.27 29.38
CA TYR A 293 -6.42 24.40 28.40
C TYR A 293 -6.70 25.11 27.07
N ASP A 294 -7.05 26.39 27.09
CA ASP A 294 -7.34 27.16 25.88
C ASP A 294 -6.11 27.33 24.98
N SER A 295 -4.90 27.20 25.54
CA SER A 295 -3.66 27.29 24.77
C SER A 295 -3.38 26.06 23.91
N TYR A 296 -3.94 24.89 24.23
CA TYR A 296 -3.64 23.64 23.51
C TYR A 296 -4.87 22.83 23.06
N LYS A 297 -6.11 23.22 23.42
CA LYS A 297 -7.35 22.48 23.08
C LYS A 297 -7.57 22.23 21.58
N HIS A 298 -6.93 22.99 20.71
CA HIS A 298 -7.01 22.83 19.25
C HIS A 298 -5.99 21.82 18.68
N HIS A 299 -5.19 21.20 19.56
CA HIS A 299 -4.09 20.28 19.24
C HIS A 299 -4.25 18.92 19.96
N LEU A 300 -5.48 18.52 20.28
CA LEU A 300 -5.84 17.25 20.90
C LEU A 300 -5.97 16.11 19.89
#